data_AF-A0A960H7C8-F1
#
_entry.id   AF-A0A960H7C8-F1
#
_cell.length_a   1.000
_cell.length_b   1.000
_cell.length_c   1.000
_cell.angle_alpha   90.00
_cell.angle_beta   90.00
_cell.angle_gamma   90.00
#
_symmetry.space_group_name_H-M   'P 1'
#
loop_
_entity.id
_entity.type
_entity.pdbx_description
1 polymer ?
#
loop_
_entity_poly.entity_id
_entity_poly.type
_entity_poly.pdbx_seq_one_letter_code
_entity_poly.pdbx_strand_id
1 'polypeptide(L)' 'MRDDGVGVVMFNRPERLNAVTVQSFADLETALRRLGADSGCGAVVIGGEGAAFCAGMDMA' A
#
# COMPACT_ATOMS: atom_id res chain seq x y z
N MET A 1 3.67 7.89 8.23
CA MET A 1 3.92 9.34 8.17
C MET A 1 2.69 9.99 7.56
N ARG A 2 2.16 11.04 8.18
CA ARG A 2 1.18 11.94 7.57
C ARG A 2 1.89 13.27 7.42
N ASP A 3 2.36 13.55 6.22
CA ASP A 3 2.75 14.91 5.87
C ASP A 3 1.50 15.57 5.28
N ASP A 4 1.00 16.62 5.94
CA ASP A 4 0.04 17.59 5.38
C ASP A 4 -1.15 17.02 4.58
N GLY A 5 -1.81 15.99 5.14
CA GLY A 5 -3.00 15.38 4.51
C GLY A 5 -2.70 14.36 3.41
N VAL A 6 -1.46 13.88 3.31
CA VAL A 6 -1.10 12.75 2.45
C VAL A 6 -1.06 11.46 3.27
N GLY A 7 -1.89 10.49 2.89
CA GLY A 7 -1.82 9.12 3.37
C GLY A 7 -0.72 8.33 2.65
N VAL A 8 -0.02 7.45 3.36
CA VAL A 8 1.03 6.59 2.77
C VAL A 8 0.69 5.13 3.02
N VAL A 9 0.65 4.33 1.95
CA VAL A 9 0.44 2.87 1.99
C VAL A 9 1.64 2.20 1.34
N MET A 10 2.27 1.24 2.04
CA MET A 10 3.45 0.55 1.55
C MET A 10 3.20 -0.94 1.42
N PHE A 11 3.53 -1.52 0.26
CA PHE A 11 3.79 -2.96 0.20
C PHE A 11 5.10 -3.25 0.94
N ASN A 12 5.07 -4.22 1.86
CA ASN A 12 6.18 -4.50 2.77
C ASN A 12 6.51 -6.00 2.78
N ARG A 13 6.88 -6.51 1.60
CA ARG A 13 7.51 -7.82 1.41
C ARG A 13 8.73 -7.67 0.49
N PRO A 14 9.72 -6.83 0.86
CA PRO A 14 10.85 -6.48 -0.01
C PRO A 14 11.64 -7.72 -0.45
N GLU A 15 11.72 -8.76 0.38
CA GLU A 15 12.36 -10.05 0.08
C GLU A 15 11.69 -10.82 -1.06
N ARG A 16 10.44 -10.47 -1.39
CA ARG A 16 9.68 -11.01 -2.52
C ARG A 16 9.37 -9.94 -3.58
N LEU A 17 10.15 -8.86 -3.63
CA LEU A 17 9.90 -7.72 -4.52
C LEU A 17 8.45 -7.21 -4.41
N ASN A 18 7.89 -7.27 -3.21
CA ASN A 18 6.52 -6.85 -2.92
C ASN A 18 5.45 -7.59 -3.74
N ALA A 19 5.67 -8.87 -4.09
CA ALA A 19 4.66 -9.71 -4.71
C ALA A 19 3.40 -9.81 -3.82
N VAL A 20 2.24 -9.56 -4.43
CA VAL A 20 0.94 -9.44 -3.75
C VAL A 20 0.17 -10.75 -3.77
N THR A 21 -0.48 -11.05 -2.64
CA THR A 21 -1.45 -12.14 -2.53
C THR A 21 -2.87 -11.58 -2.58
N VAL A 22 -3.88 -12.46 -2.60
CA VAL A 22 -5.29 -12.05 -2.40
C VAL A 22 -5.47 -11.26 -1.10
N GLN A 23 -4.77 -11.67 -0.03
CA GLN A 23 -4.81 -10.95 1.24
C GLN A 23 -4.21 -9.55 1.11
N SER A 24 -3.11 -9.39 0.38
CA SER A 24 -2.51 -8.07 0.14
C SER A 24 -3.48 -7.10 -0.55
N PHE A 25 -4.33 -7.59 -1.47
CA PHE A 25 -5.38 -6.76 -2.07
C PHE A 25 -6.46 -6.37 -1.06
N ALA A 26 -6.90 -7.30 -0.20
CA ALA A 26 -7.88 -7.00 0.85
C ALA A 26 -7.35 -5.98 1.87
N ASP A 27 -6.07 -6.07 2.20
CA ASP A 27 -5.39 -5.14 3.10
C ASP A 27 -5.27 -3.75 2.46
N LEU A 28 -4.93 -3.69 1.16
CA LEU A 28 -4.89 -2.45 0.39
C LEU A 28 -6.28 -1.80 0.31
N GLU A 29 -7.32 -2.57 0.00
CA GLU A 29 -8.70 -2.07 0.00
C GLU A 29 -9.08 -1.49 1.36
N THR A 30 -8.78 -2.21 2.44
CA THR A 30 -9.05 -1.76 3.81
C THR A 30 -8.32 -0.44 4.12
N ALA A 31 -7.05 -0.33 3.74
CA ALA A 31 -6.26 0.89 3.94
C ALA A 31 -6.85 2.07 3.15
N LEU A 32 -7.18 1.86 1.87
CA LEU A 32 -7.75 2.90 1.02
C LEU A 32 -9.14 3.34 1.49
N ARG A 33 -9.99 2.43 1.96
CA ARG A 33 -11.29 2.78 2.56
C ARG A 33 -11.13 3.64 3.81
N ARG A 34 -10.17 3.31 4.68
CA ARG A 34 -9.87 4.12 5.88
C ARG A 34 -9.39 5.51 5.52
N LEU A 35 -8.49 5.62 4.55
CA LEU A 35 -7.97 6.91 4.08
C LEU A 35 -9.06 7.73 3.37
N GLY A 36 -9.92 7.10 2.57
CA GLY A 36 -11.03 7.78 1.91
C GLY A 36 -12.14 8.25 2.85
N ALA A 37 -12.24 7.69 4.06
CA ALA A 37 -13.15 8.16 5.09
C ALA A 37 -12.57 9.31 5.94
N ASP A 38 -11.28 9.61 5.80
CA ASP A 38 -10.63 10.69 6.55
C ASP A 38 -10.68 12.00 5.76
N SER A 39 -11.45 12.98 6.26
CA SER A 39 -11.57 14.31 5.66
C SER A 39 -10.26 15.11 5.69
N GLY A 40 -9.28 14.72 6.50
CA GLY A 40 -7.94 15.27 6.49
C GLY A 40 -7.03 14.69 5.41
N CYS A 41 -7.44 13.63 4.69
CA CYS A 41 -6.64 12.98 3.66
C CYS A 41 -7.01 13.52 2.26
N GLY A 42 -6.14 14.36 1.68
CA GLY A 42 -6.29 14.91 0.33
C GLY A 42 -5.62 14.09 -0.77
N ALA A 43 -4.65 13.24 -0.44
CA ALA A 43 -3.96 12.38 -1.40
C ALA A 43 -3.46 11.09 -0.75
N VAL A 44 -3.23 10.05 -1.56
CA VAL A 44 -2.62 8.79 -1.11
C VAL A 44 -1.42 8.46 -1.99
N VAL A 45 -0.27 8.24 -1.37
CA VAL A 45 0.92 7.68 -2.01
C VAL A 45 0.95 6.19 -1.70
N ILE A 46 1.03 5.38 -2.76
CA ILE A 46 1.23 3.95 -2.66
C ILE A 46 2.65 3.65 -3.12
N GLY A 47 3.43 2.96 -2.28
CA GLY A 47 4.81 2.60 -2.57
C GLY A 47 5.10 1.14 -2.21
N GLY A 48 6.30 0.69 -2.54
CA GLY A 48 6.85 -0.58 -2.07
C GLY A 48 8.13 -0.33 -1.28
N GLU A 49 8.32 -1.07 -0.19
CA GLU A 49 9.57 -1.01 0.56
C GLU A 49 10.71 -1.66 -0.25
N GLY A 50 11.91 -1.12 -0.13
CA GLY A 50 13.11 -1.66 -0.78
C GLY A 50 13.18 -1.33 -2.28
N ALA A 51 13.60 -2.32 -3.07
CA ALA A 51 14.08 -2.10 -4.43
C ALA A 51 12.99 -2.07 -5.52
N ALA A 52 11.75 -2.42 -5.19
CA ALA A 52 10.66 -2.55 -6.16
C ALA A 52 9.33 -2.07 -5.58
N PHE A 53 8.45 -1.55 -6.45
CA PHE A 53 7.07 -1.24 -6.06
C PHE A 53 6.28 -2.52 -5.74
N CYS A 54 6.07 -3.37 -6.75
CA CYS A 54 5.35 -4.65 -6.66
C CYS A 54 5.68 -5.50 -7.89
N ALA A 55 6.04 -6.76 -7.69
CA ALA A 55 6.35 -7.71 -8.77
C ALA A 55 5.10 -8.37 -9.41
N GLY A 56 3.90 -8.01 -8.96
CA GLY A 56 2.64 -8.63 -9.39
C GLY A 56 2.18 -9.75 -8.45
N MET A 57 1.40 -10.70 -8.98
CA MET A 57 0.85 -11.80 -8.19
C MET A 57 1.93 -12.75 -7.68
N ASP A 58 1.92 -13.04 -6.38
CA ASP A 58 2.70 -14.13 -5.79
C ASP A 58 2.12 -15.48 -6.26
N MET A 59 2.97 -16.32 -6.85
CA MET A 59 2.60 -17.63 -7.42
C MET A 59 3.11 -18.81 -6.57
N ALA A 60 3.69 -18.52 -5.39
CA ALA A 60 4.22 -19.52 -4.48
C ALA A 60 3.14 -20.30 -3.72
#